data_AF-A0A1F8KVQ4-F1
#
_entry.id   AF-A0A1F8KVQ4-F1
#
_cell.length_a   1.000
_cell.length_b   1.000
_cell.length_c   1.000
_cell.angle_alpha   90.00
_cell.angle_beta   90.00
_cell.angle_gamma   90.00
#
_symmetry.space_group_name_H-M   'P 1'
#
loop_
_entity.id
_entity.type
_entity.pdbx_description
1 polymer ?
#
loop_
_entity_poly.entity_id
_entity_poly.type
_entity_poly.pdbx_seq_one_letter_code
_entity_poly.pdbx_strand_id
1 'polypeptide(L)'
;MAWFGWGSRDTNGFVIGAYWLAIATAIVALLATITSLVEMGDVATDDRSLARLDVAAAGVATLLYLVTAALRSFELGSAAALPLAFLLAIAGLAVLIVGSVLASLLYAAREWEEIEEVAHERHRRRRMAAH
;
A
#
# COMPACT_ATOMS: atom_id res chain seq x y z
N MET A 1 -2.67 29.66 42.67
CA MET A 1 -1.71 28.69 42.10
C MET A 1 -1.59 28.91 40.60
N ALA A 2 -0.85 29.96 40.21
CA ALA A 2 -0.54 30.23 38.82
C ALA A 2 0.96 29.97 38.64
N TRP A 3 1.36 28.91 37.92
CA TRP A 3 2.76 28.77 37.48
C TRP A 3 3.03 27.78 36.33
N PHE A 4 2.15 26.81 36.00
CA PHE A 4 2.50 25.72 35.05
C PHE A 4 1.75 25.72 33.70
N GLY A 5 1.11 26.81 33.29
CA GLY A 5 0.36 26.88 32.03
C GLY A 5 1.12 27.48 30.84
N TRP A 6 2.32 28.03 31.07
CA TRP A 6 3.12 28.74 30.07
C TRP A 6 4.42 27.99 29.85
N GLY A 7 4.40 26.92 29.04
CA GLY A 7 5.65 26.24 28.70
C GLY A 7 5.61 24.77 28.33
N SER A 8 4.45 24.08 28.32
CA SER A 8 4.41 22.75 27.71
C SER A 8 4.37 22.90 26.19
N ARG A 9 5.54 23.16 25.60
CA ARG A 9 5.88 22.87 24.20
C ARG A 9 6.25 21.39 24.05
N ASP A 10 5.78 20.53 24.94
CA ASP A 10 6.01 19.10 24.85
C ASP A 10 5.15 18.60 23.72
N THR A 11 5.77 18.41 22.56
CA THR A 11 5.17 17.80 21.39
C THR A 11 4.53 16.49 21.86
N ASN A 12 3.20 16.46 21.87
CA ASN A 12 2.44 15.30 22.36
C ASN A 12 2.93 14.07 21.58
N GLY A 13 3.37 13.02 22.27
CA GLY A 13 3.91 11.80 21.65
C GLY A 13 2.97 11.18 20.61
N PHE A 14 1.66 11.45 20.72
CA PHE A 14 0.66 11.11 19.70
C PHE A 14 0.94 11.78 18.34
N VAL A 15 1.31 13.05 18.32
CA VAL A 15 1.64 13.81 17.10
C VAL A 15 2.88 13.24 16.43
N ILE A 16 3.90 12.92 17.23
CA ILE A 16 5.14 12.31 16.75
C ILE A 16 4.84 10.93 16.14
N GLY A 17 4.07 10.10 16.84
CA GLY A 17 3.66 8.78 16.34
C GLY A 17 2.84 8.89 15.06
N ALA A 18 1.90 9.82 14.97
CA ALA A 18 1.09 10.05 13.78
C ALA A 18 1.87 10.56 12.58
N TYR A 19 2.92 11.36 12.81
CA TYR A 19 3.86 11.81 11.79
C TYR A 19 4.67 10.65 11.22
N TRP A 20 5.31 9.86 12.09
CA TRP A 20 6.09 8.70 11.66
C TRP A 20 5.24 7.62 11.00
N LEU A 21 4.01 7.41 11.48
CA LEU A 21 3.06 6.52 10.82
C LEU A 21 2.76 6.99 9.40
N ALA A 22 2.49 8.28 9.19
CA ALA A 22 2.23 8.82 7.86
C ALA A 22 3.43 8.64 6.92
N ILE A 23 4.66 8.85 7.41
CA ILE A 23 5.88 8.58 6.65
C ILE A 23 6.00 7.11 6.28
N ALA A 24 5.84 6.20 7.26
CA ALA A 24 5.95 4.77 7.02
C ALA A 24 4.92 4.30 5.98
N THR A 25 3.66 4.76 6.09
CA THR A 25 2.62 4.42 5.11
C THR A 25 2.90 5.02 3.73
N ALA A 26 3.46 6.24 3.65
CA ALA A 26 3.88 6.83 2.38
C ALA A 26 4.96 5.98 1.68
N ILE A 27 5.93 5.45 2.44
CA ILE A 27 6.97 4.57 1.92
C ILE A 27 6.37 3.26 1.40
N VAL A 28 5.47 2.63 2.16
CA VAL A 28 4.80 1.39 1.74
C VAL A 28 3.97 1.61 0.48
N ALA A 29 3.20 2.70 0.42
CA ALA A 29 2.42 3.06 -0.76
C ALA A 29 3.31 3.32 -1.99
N LEU A 30 4.47 3.98 -1.79
CA LEU A 30 5.44 4.21 -2.85
C LEU A 30 6.00 2.89 -3.40
N LEU A 31 6.36 1.96 -2.51
CA LEU A 31 6.81 0.63 -2.91
C LEU A 31 5.72 -0.11 -3.69
N ALA A 32 4.47 -0.06 -3.22
CA ALA A 32 3.32 -0.64 -3.93
C ALA A 32 3.10 -0.03 -5.32
N THR A 33 3.33 1.29 -5.45
CA THR A 33 3.23 1.97 -6.75
C THR A 33 4.33 1.49 -7.70
N ILE A 34 5.55 1.30 -7.20
CA ILE A 34 6.67 0.79 -8.00
C ILE A 34 6.40 -0.65 -8.43
N THR A 35 5.93 -1.52 -7.54
CA THR A 35 5.62 -2.91 -7.89
C THR A 35 4.49 -2.98 -8.91
N SER A 36 3.42 -2.21 -8.74
CA SER A 36 2.30 -2.15 -9.71
C SER A 36 2.76 -1.62 -11.08
N LEU A 37 3.70 -0.67 -11.12
CA LEU A 37 4.31 -0.20 -12.37
C LEU A 37 5.13 -1.28 -13.08
N VAL A 38 5.86 -2.10 -12.33
CA VAL A 38 6.61 -3.24 -12.87
C VAL A 38 5.63 -4.29 -13.42
N GLU A 39 4.64 -4.68 -12.62
CA GLU A 39 3.62 -5.67 -13.02
C GLU A 39 2.84 -5.25 -14.26
N MET A 40 2.53 -3.95 -14.43
CA MET A 40 1.85 -3.45 -15.62
C MET A 40 2.59 -3.79 -16.93
N GLY A 41 3.91 -4.00 -16.88
CA GLY A 41 4.71 -4.45 -18.03
C GLY A 41 4.41 -5.90 -18.45
N ASP A 42 4.04 -6.76 -17.51
CA ASP A 42 3.82 -8.20 -17.70
C ASP A 42 2.33 -8.54 -17.97
N VAL A 43 1.43 -7.56 -17.87
CA VAL A 43 -0.01 -7.75 -18.10
C VAL A 43 -0.34 -7.75 -19.61
N ALA A 44 -1.16 -8.72 -20.02
CA ALA A 44 -1.69 -8.84 -21.38
C ALA A 44 -2.41 -7.55 -21.81
N THR A 45 -2.40 -7.25 -23.11
CA THR A 45 -2.98 -6.01 -23.67
C THR A 45 -4.42 -5.76 -23.23
N ASP A 46 -5.19 -6.83 -23.08
CA ASP A 46 -6.63 -6.79 -22.84
C ASP A 46 -6.94 -6.44 -21.37
N ASP A 47 -6.02 -6.75 -20.45
CA ASP A 47 -6.16 -6.53 -19.00
C ASP A 47 -5.45 -5.27 -18.49
N ARG A 48 -4.72 -4.54 -19.35
CA ARG A 48 -3.98 -3.33 -18.96
C ARG A 48 -4.82 -2.22 -18.35
N SER A 49 -6.13 -2.19 -18.64
CA SER A 49 -7.03 -1.20 -18.05
C SER A 49 -7.13 -1.34 -16.54
N LEU A 50 -7.16 -2.59 -16.04
CA LEU A 50 -7.18 -2.91 -14.62
C LEU A 50 -5.83 -2.60 -13.97
N ALA A 51 -4.73 -2.98 -14.61
CA ALA A 51 -3.37 -2.69 -14.13
C ALA A 51 -3.11 -1.17 -14.01
N ARG A 52 -3.61 -0.36 -14.96
CA ARG A 52 -3.51 1.11 -14.88
C ARG A 52 -4.29 1.69 -13.70
N LEU A 53 -5.46 1.12 -13.38
CA LEU A 53 -6.24 1.53 -12.22
C LEU A 53 -5.49 1.24 -10.92
N ASP A 54 -4.80 0.09 -10.84
CA ASP A 54 -4.02 -0.28 -9.68
C ASP A 54 -2.82 0.66 -9.47
N VAL A 55 -2.06 0.95 -10.54
CA VAL A 55 -0.98 1.96 -10.53
C VAL A 55 -1.52 3.32 -10.09
N ALA A 56 -2.68 3.74 -10.61
CA ALA A 56 -3.30 5.01 -10.24
C ALA A 56 -3.72 5.02 -8.77
N ALA A 57 -4.31 3.94 -8.26
CA ALA A 57 -4.74 3.82 -6.88
C ALA A 57 -3.54 3.88 -5.91
N ALA A 58 -2.48 3.12 -6.19
CA ALA A 58 -1.25 3.13 -5.40
C ALA A 58 -0.56 4.50 -5.45
N GLY A 59 -0.51 5.12 -6.63
CA GLY A 59 0.06 6.46 -6.81
C GLY A 59 -0.71 7.54 -6.05
N VAL A 60 -2.04 7.52 -6.10
CA VAL A 60 -2.90 8.44 -5.32
C VAL A 60 -2.71 8.23 -3.82
N ALA A 61 -2.66 6.97 -3.36
CA ALA A 61 -2.39 6.67 -1.95
C ALA A 61 -1.04 7.25 -1.51
N THR A 62 0.01 7.06 -2.32
CA THR A 62 1.35 7.61 -2.05
C THR A 62 1.31 9.13 -1.89
N LEU A 63 0.66 9.83 -2.83
CA LEU A 63 0.49 11.28 -2.77
C LEU A 63 -0.26 11.73 -1.52
N LEU A 64 -1.37 11.07 -1.18
CA LEU A 64 -2.17 11.40 0.00
C LEU A 64 -1.35 11.26 1.29
N TYR A 65 -0.57 10.18 1.41
CA TYR A 65 0.27 9.96 2.59
C TYR A 65 1.48 10.90 2.67
N LEU A 66 2.10 11.24 1.53
CA LEU A 66 3.14 12.27 1.48
C LEU A 66 2.62 13.66 1.89
N VAL A 67 1.47 14.06 1.37
CA VAL A 67 0.81 15.32 1.75
C VAL A 67 0.45 15.30 3.23
N THR A 68 -0.06 14.17 3.74
CA THR A 68 -0.38 14.01 5.16
C THR A 68 0.87 14.14 6.03
N ALA A 69 1.98 13.51 5.65
CA ALA A 69 3.26 13.64 6.36
C ALA A 69 3.76 15.09 6.32
N ALA A 70 3.70 15.76 5.17
CA ALA A 70 4.11 17.16 5.02
C ALA A 70 3.26 18.08 5.91
N LEU A 71 1.94 17.94 5.90
CA LEU A 71 1.03 18.72 6.75
C LEU A 71 1.33 18.50 8.24
N ARG A 72 1.62 17.26 8.64
CA ARG A 72 1.98 16.93 10.02
C ARG A 72 3.33 17.47 10.47
N SER A 73 4.25 17.73 9.55
CA SER A 73 5.52 18.35 9.92
C SER A 73 5.33 19.74 10.54
N PHE A 74 4.23 20.43 10.17
CA PHE A 74 3.85 21.73 10.76
C PHE A 74 3.11 21.60 12.10
N GLU A 75 2.59 20.41 12.44
CA GLU A 75 1.93 20.13 13.73
C GLU A 75 2.94 19.80 14.84
N LEU A 76 4.20 19.50 14.49
CA LEU A 76 5.31 19.27 15.41
C LEU A 76 5.62 20.57 16.18
N GLY A 77 4.96 20.75 17.31
CA GLY A 77 5.04 21.95 18.16
C GLY A 77 3.71 22.69 18.38
N SER A 78 2.61 22.21 17.77
CA SER A 78 1.28 22.76 18.01
C SER A 78 0.61 22.11 19.24
N ALA A 79 -0.10 22.91 20.03
CA ALA A 79 -0.71 22.47 21.29
C ALA A 79 -2.05 21.72 21.12
N ALA A 80 -2.61 21.65 19.91
CA ALA A 80 -3.94 21.11 19.66
C ALA A 80 -3.97 20.22 18.39
N ALA A 81 -3.59 18.96 18.55
CA ALA A 81 -3.66 17.98 17.46
C ALA A 81 -4.99 17.20 17.50
N LEU A 82 -5.65 17.07 16.35
CA LEU A 82 -6.89 16.32 16.21
C LEU A 82 -6.62 14.82 15.91
N PRO A 83 -7.21 13.87 16.68
CA PRO A 83 -6.93 12.44 16.51
C PRO A 83 -7.51 11.83 15.24
N LEU A 84 -8.45 12.49 14.57
CA LEU A 84 -9.13 11.98 13.37
C LEU A 84 -8.17 11.66 12.24
N ALA A 85 -7.18 12.53 12.02
CA ALA A 85 -6.23 12.34 10.94
C ALA A 85 -5.32 11.11 11.19
N PHE A 86 -5.06 10.75 12.45
CA PHE A 86 -4.28 9.56 12.80
C PHE A 86 -5.08 8.29 12.48
N LEU A 87 -6.37 8.29 12.83
CA LEU A 87 -7.29 7.19 12.52
C LEU A 87 -7.44 6.98 11.01
N LEU A 88 -7.52 8.06 10.21
CA LEU A 88 -7.54 7.96 8.76
C LEU A 88 -6.24 7.38 8.19
N ALA A 89 -5.09 7.74 8.78
CA ALA A 89 -3.80 7.16 8.38
C ALA A 89 -3.72 5.65 8.68
N ILE A 90 -4.24 5.20 9.82
CA ILE A 90 -4.36 3.76 10.13
C ILE A 90 -5.30 3.08 9.14
N ALA A 91 -6.46 3.68 8.86
CA ALA A 91 -7.46 3.09 7.98
C ALA A 91 -6.90 2.85 6.57
N GLY A 92 -6.23 3.85 5.96
CA GLY A 92 -5.63 3.64 4.65
C GLY A 92 -4.42 2.68 4.66
N LEU A 93 -3.67 2.59 5.77
CA LEU A 93 -2.62 1.57 5.90
C LEU A 93 -3.22 0.16 5.92
N ALA A 94 -4.33 -0.03 6.63
CA ALA A 94 -5.04 -1.31 6.64
C ALA A 94 -5.53 -1.69 5.23
N VAL A 95 -6.08 -0.71 4.49
CA VAL A 95 -6.51 -0.93 3.09
C VAL A 95 -5.33 -1.34 2.20
N LEU A 96 -4.18 -0.66 2.31
CA LEU A 96 -2.99 -1.02 1.55
C LEU A 96 -2.51 -2.45 1.86
N ILE A 97 -2.45 -2.82 3.14
CA ILE A 97 -2.04 -4.18 3.55
C ILE A 97 -3.01 -5.23 2.97
N VAL A 98 -4.32 -5.01 3.10
CA VAL A 98 -5.32 -5.94 2.55
C VAL A 98 -5.17 -6.05 1.04
N GLY A 99 -4.99 -4.93 0.33
CA GLY A 99 -4.75 -4.91 -1.11
C GLY A 99 -3.51 -5.70 -1.50
N SER A 100 -2.37 -5.49 -0.83
CA SER A 100 -1.13 -6.22 -1.10
C SER A 100 -1.25 -7.73 -0.84
N VAL A 101 -1.96 -8.13 0.22
CA VAL A 101 -2.22 -9.54 0.50
C VAL A 101 -3.07 -10.17 -0.60
N LEU A 102 -4.16 -9.52 -1.01
CA LEU A 102 -5.01 -10.02 -2.09
C LEU A 102 -4.25 -10.13 -3.42
N ALA A 103 -3.46 -9.11 -3.78
CA ALA A 103 -2.62 -9.15 -4.97
C ALA A 103 -1.63 -10.33 -4.93
N SER A 104 -0.97 -10.54 -3.79
CA SER A 104 -0.02 -11.65 -3.60
C SER A 104 -0.71 -13.03 -3.72
N LEU A 105 -1.93 -13.17 -3.20
CA LEU A 105 -2.71 -14.40 -3.32
C LEU A 105 -3.15 -14.67 -4.75
N LEU A 106 -3.58 -13.64 -5.48
CA LEU A 106 -3.96 -13.76 -6.89
C LEU A 106 -2.76 -14.09 -7.79
N TYR A 107 -1.62 -13.45 -7.55
CA TYR A 107 -0.37 -13.78 -8.24
C TYR A 107 0.01 -15.25 -8.02
N ALA A 108 0.02 -15.71 -6.77
CA ALA A 108 0.31 -17.10 -6.46
C ALA A 108 -0.69 -18.06 -7.11
N ALA A 109 -1.99 -17.74 -7.09
CA ALA A 109 -3.02 -18.55 -7.73
C ALA A 109 -2.80 -18.70 -9.24
N ARG A 110 -2.42 -17.61 -9.92
CA ARG A 110 -2.10 -17.64 -11.35
C ARG A 110 -0.88 -18.50 -11.65
N GLU A 111 0.17 -18.41 -10.83
CA GLU A 111 1.37 -19.25 -11.00
C GLU A 111 1.03 -20.75 -10.89
N TRP A 112 0.11 -21.12 -9.99
CA TRP A 112 -0.40 -22.49 -9.87
C TRP A 112 -1.20 -22.94 -11.10
N GLU A 113 -2.03 -22.07 -11.67
CA GLU A 113 -2.81 -22.35 -12.88
C GLU A 113 -1.88 -22.61 -14.09
N GLU A 114 -0.85 -21.79 -14.28
CA GLU A 114 0.14 -21.97 -15.35
C GLU A 114 0.93 -23.29 -15.20
N ILE A 115 1.28 -23.69 -13.97
CA ILE A 115 1.93 -24.99 -13.71
C ILE A 115 0.99 -26.16 -14.04
N GLU A 116 -0.28 -26.05 -13.67
CA GLU A 116 -1.28 -27.09 -13.92
C GLU A 116 -1.58 -27.25 -15.41
N GLU A 117 -1.66 -26.17 -16.18
CA GLU A 117 -1.80 -26.20 -17.64
C GLU A 117 -0.61 -26.90 -18.31
N VAL A 118 0.63 -26.55 -17.93
CA VAL A 118 1.84 -27.19 -18.47
C VAL A 118 1.88 -28.70 -18.12
N ALA A 119 1.42 -29.07 -16.93
CA ALA A 119 1.33 -30.46 -16.49
C ALA A 119 0.28 -31.25 -17.28
N HIS A 120 -0.89 -30.65 -17.54
CA HIS A 120 -1.94 -31.23 -18.37
C HIS A 120 -1.49 -31.40 -19.82
N GLU A 121 -0.79 -30.41 -20.38
CA GLU A 121 -0.31 -30.45 -21.76
C GLU A 121 0.76 -31.53 -21.96
N ARG A 122 1.69 -31.68 -20.99
CA ARG A 122 2.65 -32.81 -20.98
C ARG A 122 1.97 -34.17 -20.86
N HIS A 123 0.96 -34.30 -20.00
CA HIS A 123 0.21 -35.56 -19.87
C HIS A 123 -0.58 -35.90 -21.14
N ARG A 124 -1.18 -34.90 -21.79
CA ARG A 124 -1.89 -35.07 -23.07
C ARG A 124 -0.93 -35.53 -24.17
N ARG A 125 0.24 -34.90 -24.31
CA ARG A 125 1.27 -35.32 -25.28
C ARG A 125 1.77 -36.74 -25.02
N ARG A 126 1.95 -37.14 -23.76
CA ARG A 126 2.34 -38.53 -23.41
C ARG A 126 1.26 -39.55 -23.75
N ARG A 127 -0.03 -39.23 -23.57
CA ARG A 127 -1.13 -40.12 -23.96
C ARG A 127 -1.26 -40.26 -25.48
N MET A 128 -0.99 -39.19 -26.24
CA MET A 128 -1.01 -39.24 -27.70
C MET A 128 0.20 -39.96 -28.31
N ALA A 129 1.34 -40.02 -27.62
CA ALA A 129 2.53 -40.75 -28.07
C ALA A 129 2.50 -42.26 -27.74
N ALA A 130 1.51 -42.71 -26.97
CA ALA A 130 1.33 -44.12 -26.58
C ALA A 130 0.26 -44.86 -27.43
N HIS A 131 -0.26 -44.20 -28.46
CA HIS A 131 -1.16 -44.74 -29.49
C HIS A 131 -0.47 -44.71 -30.85
#